data_AF-A0A7X9WKU5-F1
#
_entry.id   AF-A0A7X9WKU5-F1
#
_cell.length_a   1.000
_cell.length_b   1.000
_cell.length_c   1.000
_cell.angle_alpha   90.00
_cell.angle_beta   90.00
_cell.angle_gamma   90.00
#
_symmetry.space_group_name_H-M   'P 1'
#
loop_
_entity.id
_entity.type
_entity.pdbx_description
1 polymer ?
#
loop_
_entity_poly.entity_id
_entity_poly.type
_entity_poly.pdbx_seq_one_letter_code
_entity_poly.pdbx_strand_id
1 'polypeptide(L)'
;MSRRDRPIPPLNRSALERLALRYVERYATTRGRLIAYLRRKIRERGWEGEPPDPEGLAAKMADLRYVDDRAFAEAKAGAMGRRGLGARRIGEALRHDGIEADDAEAVAPVIEADVRSSALAFARRKRIGPWARELPDPKGREKQVAAMVRAGHAPSLAWKIARMAPGDDAETLLEEA
;
A
#
# COMPACT_ATOMS: atom_id res chain seq x y z
N MET A 1 -21.63 -36.97 17.67
CA MET A 1 -22.71 -36.04 18.10
C MET A 1 -22.51 -34.72 17.37
N SER A 2 -23.32 -34.46 16.34
CA SER A 2 -23.26 -33.21 15.57
C SER A 2 -23.55 -32.03 16.50
N ARG A 3 -22.63 -31.06 16.59
CA ARG A 3 -22.89 -29.76 17.22
C ARG A 3 -24.05 -29.16 16.45
N ARG A 4 -25.24 -29.13 17.05
CA ARG A 4 -26.41 -28.41 16.51
C ARG A 4 -25.93 -27.01 16.16
N ASP A 5 -26.01 -26.69 14.88
CA ASP A 5 -25.65 -25.39 14.32
C ASP A 5 -26.68 -24.39 14.85
N ARG A 6 -26.41 -23.81 16.03
CA ARG A 6 -27.24 -22.73 16.56
C ARG A 6 -27.10 -21.58 15.57
N PRO A 7 -28.21 -21.06 15.02
CA PRO A 7 -28.13 -19.91 14.13
C PRO A 7 -27.38 -18.78 14.85
N ILE A 8 -26.35 -18.26 14.20
CA ILE A 8 -25.54 -17.18 14.76
C ILE A 8 -26.47 -15.97 14.93
N PRO A 9 -26.64 -15.43 16.15
CA PRO A 9 -27.53 -14.30 16.35
C PRO A 9 -27.03 -13.08 15.57
N PRO A 10 -27.95 -12.17 15.16
CA PRO A 10 -27.58 -10.94 14.49
C PRO A 10 -26.61 -10.11 15.35
N LEU A 11 -25.84 -9.26 14.68
CA LEU A 11 -24.96 -8.35 15.40
C LEU A 11 -25.76 -7.21 16.02
N ASN A 12 -25.31 -6.77 17.19
CA ASN A 12 -25.73 -5.53 17.82
C ASN A 12 -24.50 -4.65 18.10
N ARG A 13 -24.72 -3.44 18.61
CA ARG A 13 -23.66 -2.46 18.93
C ARG A 13 -22.50 -3.08 19.73
N SER A 14 -22.82 -3.73 20.85
CA SER A 14 -21.82 -4.33 21.73
C SER A 14 -21.03 -5.47 21.06
N ALA A 15 -21.70 -6.28 20.23
CA ALA A 15 -21.05 -7.34 19.45
C ALA A 15 -20.12 -6.77 18.37
N LEU A 16 -20.49 -5.65 17.74
CA LEU A 16 -19.68 -4.96 16.73
C LEU A 16 -18.43 -4.32 17.36
N GLU A 17 -18.56 -3.66 18.52
CA GLU A 17 -17.42 -3.12 19.27
C GLU A 17 -16.43 -4.21 19.66
N ARG A 18 -16.91 -5.36 20.16
CA ARG A 18 -16.03 -6.52 20.45
C ARG A 18 -15.32 -7.06 19.20
N LEU A 19 -15.96 -6.99 18.03
CA LEU A 19 -15.31 -7.39 16.77
C LEU A 19 -14.24 -6.39 16.35
N ALA A 20 -14.50 -5.10 16.48
CA ALA A 20 -13.52 -4.05 16.19
C ALA A 20 -12.29 -4.19 17.09
N LEU A 21 -12.48 -4.32 18.41
CA LEU A 21 -11.38 -4.44 19.37
C LEU A 21 -10.50 -5.66 19.07
N ARG A 22 -11.10 -6.84 18.86
CA ARG A 22 -10.34 -8.05 18.48
C ARG A 22 -9.62 -7.91 17.14
N TYR A 23 -10.14 -7.10 16.23
CA TYR A 23 -9.51 -6.89 14.94
C TYR A 23 -8.25 -6.02 15.08
N VAL A 24 -8.34 -4.90 15.79
CA VAL A 24 -7.20 -3.98 15.99
C VAL A 24 -6.14 -4.56 16.93
N GLU A 25 -6.52 -5.44 17.86
CA GLU A 25 -5.57 -6.19 18.71
C GLU A 25 -4.66 -7.11 17.89
N ARG A 26 -5.20 -7.71 16.83
CA ARG A 26 -4.52 -8.76 16.06
C ARG A 26 -3.79 -8.24 14.82
N TYR A 27 -4.26 -7.15 14.23
CA TYR A 27 -3.79 -6.69 12.93
C TYR A 27 -3.40 -5.22 12.97
N ALA A 28 -2.21 -4.91 12.45
CA ALA A 28 -1.92 -3.56 11.96
C ALA A 28 -2.90 -3.25 10.82
N THR A 29 -3.76 -2.25 11.02
CA THR A 29 -4.87 -1.92 10.13
C THR A 29 -5.03 -0.42 9.99
N THR A 30 -5.90 -0.03 9.06
CA THR A 30 -6.36 1.34 8.84
C THR A 30 -7.84 1.47 9.21
N ARG A 31 -8.33 2.70 9.30
CA ARG A 31 -9.76 3.00 9.47
C ARG A 31 -10.56 2.41 8.31
N GLY A 32 -10.14 2.62 7.07
CA GLY A 32 -10.80 2.09 5.89
C GLY A 32 -10.92 0.56 5.86
N ARG A 33 -9.86 -0.16 6.25
CA ARG A 33 -9.89 -1.64 6.35
C ARG A 33 -10.80 -2.12 7.48
N LEU A 34 -10.79 -1.43 8.62
CA LEU A 34 -11.68 -1.74 9.74
C LEU A 34 -13.15 -1.52 9.34
N ILE A 35 -13.48 -0.41 8.69
CA ILE A 35 -14.82 -0.12 8.17
C ILE A 35 -15.28 -1.22 7.20
N ALA A 36 -14.43 -1.59 6.23
CA ALA A 36 -14.73 -2.65 5.28
C ALA A 36 -14.98 -4.00 5.98
N TYR A 37 -14.16 -4.32 7.00
CA TYR A 37 -14.32 -5.51 7.82
C TYR A 37 -15.66 -5.52 8.57
N LEU A 38 -16.00 -4.43 9.25
CA LEU A 38 -17.23 -4.31 10.04
C LEU A 38 -18.48 -4.35 9.15
N ARG A 39 -18.50 -3.59 8.05
CA ARG A 39 -19.58 -3.61 7.04
C ARG A 39 -19.80 -5.02 6.50
N ARG A 40 -18.72 -5.76 6.19
CA ARG A 40 -18.83 -7.16 5.76
C ARG A 40 -19.47 -8.02 6.86
N LYS A 41 -19.06 -7.87 8.12
CA LYS A 41 -19.63 -8.67 9.23
C LYS A 41 -21.09 -8.37 9.50
N ILE A 42 -21.52 -7.12 9.32
CA ILE A 42 -22.93 -6.73 9.36
C ILE A 42 -23.71 -7.44 8.24
N ARG A 43 -23.23 -7.42 7.00
CA ARG A 43 -23.89 -8.13 5.89
C ARG A 43 -23.97 -9.64 6.08
N GLU A 44 -22.92 -10.26 6.61
CA GLU A 44 -22.85 -11.71 6.81
C GLU A 44 -23.78 -12.20 7.93
N ARG A 45 -23.98 -11.42 8.99
CA ARG A 45 -24.69 -11.86 10.21
C ARG A 45 -26.05 -11.20 10.40
N GLY A 46 -26.36 -10.16 9.65
CA GLY A 46 -27.49 -9.29 9.93
C GLY A 46 -27.21 -8.36 11.11
N TRP A 47 -28.17 -7.47 11.35
CA TRP A 47 -28.09 -6.43 12.36
C TRP A 47 -29.38 -6.32 13.16
N GLU A 48 -29.24 -6.05 14.45
CA GLU A 48 -30.33 -5.81 15.39
C GLU A 48 -30.07 -4.51 16.17
N GLY A 49 -31.08 -3.62 16.18
CA GLY A 49 -31.04 -2.33 16.86
C GLY A 49 -30.97 -1.14 15.90
N GLU A 50 -30.57 0.01 16.45
CA GLU A 50 -30.35 1.25 15.68
C GLU A 50 -29.36 1.06 14.54
N PRO A 51 -29.47 1.81 13.43
CA PRO A 51 -28.54 1.71 12.30
C PRO A 51 -27.07 1.63 12.74
N PRO A 52 -26.30 0.65 12.24
CA PRO A 52 -24.91 0.52 12.63
C PRO A 52 -24.09 1.70 12.09
N ASP A 53 -23.09 2.12 12.86
CA ASP A 53 -22.13 3.17 12.49
C ASP A 53 -20.68 2.63 12.53
N PRO A 54 -20.23 1.90 11.50
CA PRO A 54 -18.85 1.44 11.38
C PRO A 54 -17.83 2.58 11.32
N GLU A 55 -18.20 3.72 10.72
CA GLU A 55 -17.35 4.89 10.53
C GLU A 55 -17.03 5.54 11.87
N GLY A 56 -18.04 5.84 12.68
CA GLY A 56 -17.86 6.39 14.02
C GLY A 56 -17.11 5.42 14.94
N LEU A 57 -17.31 4.11 14.78
CA LEU A 57 -16.54 3.12 15.53
C LEU A 57 -15.06 3.11 15.11
N ALA A 58 -14.76 3.23 13.81
CA ALA A 58 -13.38 3.32 13.34
C ALA A 58 -12.70 4.64 13.76
N ALA A 59 -13.44 5.76 13.75
CA ALA A 59 -12.96 7.04 14.28
C ALA A 59 -12.62 6.91 15.77
N LYS A 60 -13.52 6.32 16.58
CA LYS A 60 -13.25 6.03 18.00
C LYS A 60 -11.98 5.17 18.21
N MET A 61 -11.73 4.17 17.34
CA MET A 61 -10.50 3.38 17.43
C MET A 61 -9.25 4.21 17.11
N ALA A 62 -9.35 5.18 16.21
CA ALA A 62 -8.26 6.11 15.91
C ALA A 62 -8.04 7.13 17.05
N ASP A 63 -9.10 7.68 17.63
CA ASP A 63 -9.03 8.60 18.77
C ASP A 63 -8.34 7.94 19.99
N LEU A 64 -8.62 6.65 20.19
CA LEU A 64 -7.97 5.82 21.22
C LEU A 64 -6.57 5.33 20.80
N ARG A 65 -6.07 5.74 19.63
CA ARG A 65 -4.79 5.36 19.03
C ARG A 65 -4.58 3.85 18.80
N TYR A 66 -5.66 3.08 18.68
CA TYR A 66 -5.58 1.69 18.22
C TYR A 66 -5.38 1.60 16.70
N VAL A 67 -5.71 2.67 15.97
CA VAL A 67 -5.50 2.79 14.54
C VAL A 67 -4.78 4.10 14.27
N ASP A 68 -3.71 4.02 13.48
CA ASP A 68 -2.94 5.18 13.02
C ASP A 68 -2.68 5.01 11.52
N ASP A 69 -3.53 5.65 10.71
CA ASP A 69 -3.47 5.53 9.25
C ASP A 69 -2.18 6.13 8.69
N ARG A 70 -1.69 7.22 9.29
CA ARG A 70 -0.44 7.88 8.88
C ARG A 70 0.75 6.97 9.14
N ALA A 71 0.91 6.46 10.35
CA ALA A 71 2.01 5.57 10.70
C ALA A 71 1.97 4.28 9.86
N PHE A 72 0.77 3.75 9.61
CA PHE A 72 0.58 2.61 8.71
C PHE A 72 1.02 2.94 7.28
N ALA A 73 0.64 4.11 6.77
CA ALA A 73 0.96 4.55 5.43
C ALA A 73 2.47 4.76 5.23
N GLU A 74 3.14 5.43 6.16
CA GLU A 74 4.60 5.64 6.17
C GLU A 74 5.35 4.29 6.17
N ALA A 75 4.97 3.38 7.08
CA ALA A 75 5.59 2.06 7.17
C ALA A 75 5.40 1.24 5.89
N LYS A 76 4.19 1.27 5.31
CA LYS A 76 3.86 0.55 4.08
C LYS A 76 4.56 1.15 2.87
N ALA A 77 4.60 2.48 2.74
CA ALA A 77 5.30 3.18 1.68
C ALA A 77 6.79 2.83 1.70
N GLY A 78 7.46 2.97 2.85
CA GLY A 78 8.88 2.60 2.97
C GLY A 78 9.14 1.12 2.67
N ALA A 79 8.28 0.21 3.14
CA ALA A 79 8.42 -1.22 2.85
C ALA A 79 8.26 -1.54 1.35
N MET A 80 7.34 -0.86 0.66
CA MET A 80 7.16 -1.01 -0.78
C MET A 80 8.28 -0.36 -1.59
N GLY A 81 8.77 0.81 -1.15
CA GLY A 81 9.91 1.52 -1.74
C GLY A 81 11.19 0.68 -1.70
N ARG A 82 11.52 0.08 -0.54
CA ARG A 82 12.65 -0.88 -0.40
C ARG A 82 12.53 -2.10 -1.31
N ARG A 83 11.29 -2.50 -1.67
CA ARG A 83 11.04 -3.56 -2.65
C ARG A 83 11.13 -3.07 -4.09
N GLY A 84 11.46 -1.80 -4.34
CA GLY A 84 11.60 -1.17 -5.65
C GLY A 84 10.25 -0.87 -6.34
N LEU A 85 9.18 -0.67 -5.58
CA LEU A 85 7.91 -0.21 -6.14
C LEU A 85 7.89 1.32 -6.19
N GLY A 86 7.44 1.88 -7.30
CA GLY A 86 7.40 3.34 -7.48
C GLY A 86 6.14 3.98 -6.89
N ALA A 87 6.17 5.31 -6.79
CA ALA A 87 5.15 6.15 -6.18
C ALA A 87 3.71 5.81 -6.60
N ARG A 88 3.46 5.59 -7.90
CA ARG A 88 2.11 5.25 -8.39
C ARG A 88 1.58 3.96 -7.76
N ARG A 89 2.42 2.93 -7.67
CA ARG A 89 2.04 1.63 -7.11
C ARG A 89 1.85 1.69 -5.60
N ILE A 90 2.66 2.49 -4.92
CA ILE A 90 2.49 2.79 -3.50
C ILE A 90 1.15 3.47 -3.26
N GLY A 91 0.86 4.57 -3.97
CA GLY A 91 -0.39 5.31 -3.84
C GLY A 91 -1.63 4.44 -4.12
N GLU A 92 -1.60 3.57 -5.13
CA GLU A 92 -2.67 2.59 -5.36
C GLU A 92 -2.89 1.65 -4.18
N ALA A 93 -1.81 1.17 -3.56
CA ALA A 93 -1.90 0.27 -2.42
C ALA A 93 -2.37 0.97 -1.15
N LEU A 94 -2.09 2.27 -0.98
CA LEU A 94 -2.62 3.07 0.12
C LEU A 94 -4.12 3.33 -0.06
N ARG A 95 -4.55 3.75 -1.25
CA ARG A 95 -5.98 3.92 -1.57
C ARG A 95 -6.79 2.63 -1.42
N HIS A 96 -6.23 1.49 -1.84
CA HIS A 96 -6.87 0.19 -1.63
C HIS A 96 -7.09 -0.13 -0.15
N ASP A 97 -6.20 0.33 0.73
CA ASP A 97 -6.32 0.16 2.17
C ASP A 97 -7.20 1.26 2.81
N GLY A 98 -7.87 2.10 2.01
CA GLY A 98 -8.78 3.14 2.47
C GLY A 98 -8.09 4.22 3.29
N ILE A 99 -6.86 4.56 2.93
CA ILE A 99 -6.17 5.74 3.43
C ILE A 99 -6.63 6.92 2.57
N GLU A 100 -7.23 7.91 3.21
CA GLU A 100 -7.78 9.10 2.57
C GLU A 100 -6.69 9.99 1.99
N ALA A 101 -7.10 10.94 1.14
CA ALA A 101 -6.18 11.83 0.41
C ALA A 101 -5.25 12.62 1.35
N ASP A 102 -5.78 13.13 2.46
CA ASP A 102 -5.03 13.97 3.41
C ASP A 102 -3.88 13.20 4.08
N ASP A 103 -4.13 11.94 4.46
CA ASP A 103 -3.09 11.06 5.03
C ASP A 103 -2.10 10.59 3.96
N ALA A 104 -2.54 10.45 2.71
CA ALA A 104 -1.66 10.11 1.60
C ALA A 104 -0.71 11.28 1.24
N GLU A 105 -1.15 12.53 1.37
CA GLU A 105 -0.33 13.72 1.15
C GLU A 105 0.77 13.84 2.21
N ALA A 106 0.48 13.51 3.47
CA ALA A 106 1.48 13.46 4.54
C ALA A 106 2.62 12.46 4.27
N VAL A 107 2.37 11.45 3.43
CA VAL A 107 3.33 10.38 3.09
C VAL A 107 4.07 10.72 1.77
N ALA A 108 3.61 11.72 1.02
CA ALA A 108 4.24 12.14 -0.23
C ALA A 108 5.74 12.46 -0.07
N PRO A 109 6.21 13.18 0.98
CA PRO A 109 7.63 13.46 1.16
C PRO A 109 8.48 12.19 1.32
N VAL A 110 7.96 11.18 2.03
CA VAL A 110 8.65 9.88 2.18
C VAL A 110 8.75 9.16 0.84
N ILE A 111 7.67 9.17 0.06
CA ILE A 111 7.65 8.57 -1.27
C ILE A 111 8.63 9.30 -2.18
N GLU A 112 8.63 10.63 -2.19
CA GLU A 112 9.49 11.48 -3.01
C GLU A 112 10.97 11.26 -2.70
N ALA A 113 11.35 11.22 -1.43
CA ALA A 113 12.72 10.93 -1.01
C ALA A 113 13.23 9.58 -1.55
N ASP A 114 12.33 8.59 -1.66
CA ASP A 114 12.65 7.23 -2.11
C ASP A 114 12.41 6.98 -3.61
N VAL A 115 11.93 7.96 -4.40
CA VAL A 115 11.60 7.75 -5.82
C VAL A 115 12.79 7.20 -6.60
N ARG A 116 13.96 7.83 -6.43
CA ARG A 116 15.16 7.48 -7.21
C ARG A 116 15.78 6.18 -6.68
N SER A 117 15.94 6.06 -5.36
CA SER A 117 16.49 4.86 -4.72
C SER A 117 15.66 3.60 -5.03
N SER A 118 14.32 3.68 -5.00
CA SER A 118 13.43 2.58 -5.33
C SER A 118 13.49 2.19 -6.82
N ALA A 119 13.62 3.16 -7.73
CA ALA A 119 13.78 2.91 -9.16
C ALA A 119 15.09 2.19 -9.48
N LEU A 120 16.19 2.62 -8.86
CA LEU A 120 17.50 1.97 -9.00
C LEU A 120 17.49 0.55 -8.39
N ALA A 121 16.90 0.36 -7.21
CA ALA A 121 16.74 -0.96 -6.61
C ALA A 121 15.94 -1.92 -7.51
N PHE A 122 14.86 -1.41 -8.15
CA PHE A 122 14.09 -2.17 -9.12
C PHE A 122 14.93 -2.54 -10.35
N ALA A 123 15.61 -1.57 -10.94
CA ALA A 123 16.43 -1.74 -12.14
C ALA A 123 17.57 -2.73 -11.91
N ARG A 124 18.28 -2.62 -10.78
CA ARG A 124 19.34 -3.56 -10.38
C ARG A 124 18.83 -4.99 -10.29
N ARG A 125 17.71 -5.21 -9.59
CA ARG A 125 17.10 -6.53 -9.46
C ARG A 125 16.62 -7.09 -10.80
N LYS A 126 16.20 -6.24 -11.74
CA LYS A 126 15.72 -6.63 -13.07
C LYS A 126 16.78 -6.58 -14.16
N ARG A 127 18.04 -6.25 -13.83
CA ARG A 127 19.16 -6.10 -14.77
C ARG A 127 18.82 -5.14 -15.92
N ILE A 128 18.40 -3.94 -15.56
CA ILE A 128 18.04 -2.86 -16.49
C ILE A 128 19.15 -1.81 -16.47
N GLY A 129 19.44 -1.20 -17.62
CA GLY A 129 20.39 -0.09 -17.74
C GLY A 129 21.79 -0.47 -17.25
N PRO A 130 22.34 0.20 -16.22
CA PRO A 130 23.70 -0.06 -15.72
C PRO A 130 23.97 -1.49 -15.28
N TRP A 131 22.92 -2.21 -14.88
CA TRP A 131 23.02 -3.60 -14.41
C TRP A 131 22.60 -4.61 -15.48
N ALA A 132 22.33 -4.17 -16.71
CA ALA A 132 22.09 -5.08 -17.83
C ALA A 132 23.36 -5.87 -18.16
N ARG A 133 23.20 -7.08 -18.72
CA ARG A 133 24.33 -7.91 -19.14
C ARG A 133 24.96 -7.41 -20.44
N GLU A 134 24.12 -6.87 -21.31
CA GLU A 134 24.47 -6.35 -22.62
C GLU A 134 23.55 -5.17 -22.93
N LEU A 135 23.93 -4.35 -23.90
CA LEU A 135 23.11 -3.24 -24.33
C LEU A 135 21.86 -3.79 -25.04
N PRO A 136 20.63 -3.50 -24.55
CA PRO A 136 19.42 -3.99 -25.19
C PRO A 136 19.19 -3.28 -26.53
N ASP A 137 18.58 -4.00 -27.46
CA ASP A 137 18.00 -3.41 -28.67
C ASP A 137 16.86 -2.43 -28.33
N PRO A 138 16.39 -1.59 -29.29
CA PRO A 138 15.33 -0.62 -29.02
C PRO A 138 14.07 -1.26 -28.41
N LYS A 139 13.66 -2.43 -28.91
CA LYS A 139 12.49 -3.17 -28.42
C LYS A 139 12.70 -3.72 -27.00
N GLY A 140 13.91 -4.18 -26.70
CA GLY A 140 14.32 -4.61 -25.36
C GLY A 140 14.28 -3.45 -24.37
N ARG A 141 14.73 -2.26 -24.77
CA ARG A 141 14.68 -1.05 -23.95
C ARG A 141 13.23 -0.63 -23.65
N GLU A 142 12.35 -0.66 -24.64
CA GLU A 142 10.91 -0.41 -24.43
C GLU A 142 10.29 -1.40 -23.44
N LYS A 143 10.64 -2.69 -23.52
CA LYS A 143 10.18 -3.71 -22.55
C LYS A 143 10.66 -3.42 -21.13
N GLN A 144 11.91 -2.96 -20.97
CA GLN A 144 12.46 -2.56 -19.67
C GLN A 144 11.69 -1.37 -19.09
N VAL A 145 11.45 -0.33 -19.89
CA VAL A 145 10.66 0.85 -19.49
C VAL A 145 9.25 0.43 -19.10
N ALA A 146 8.59 -0.40 -19.91
CA ALA A 146 7.25 -0.90 -19.60
C ALA A 146 7.21 -1.69 -18.28
N ALA A 147 8.27 -2.43 -17.93
CA ALA A 147 8.37 -3.12 -16.66
C ALA A 147 8.47 -2.15 -15.47
N MET A 148 9.27 -1.08 -15.59
CA MET A 148 9.39 -0.05 -14.57
C MET A 148 8.11 0.75 -14.39
N VAL A 149 7.46 1.15 -15.49
CA VAL A 149 6.18 1.87 -15.45
C VAL A 149 5.10 1.01 -14.79
N ARG A 150 5.02 -0.28 -15.11
CA ARG A 150 4.09 -1.22 -14.43
C ARG A 150 4.40 -1.37 -12.93
N ALA A 151 5.67 -1.27 -12.54
CA ALA A 151 6.09 -1.26 -11.14
C ALA A 151 5.80 0.06 -10.41
N GLY A 152 5.34 1.09 -11.12
CA GLY A 152 4.88 2.36 -10.56
C GLY A 152 5.86 3.52 -10.71
N HIS A 153 6.96 3.34 -11.46
CA HIS A 153 7.95 4.39 -11.69
C HIS A 153 7.52 5.36 -12.79
N ALA A 154 7.95 6.62 -12.68
CA ALA A 154 7.67 7.63 -13.69
C ALA A 154 8.32 7.26 -15.04
N PRO A 155 7.63 7.45 -16.18
CA PRO A 155 8.18 7.11 -17.49
C PRO A 155 9.50 7.83 -17.80
N SER A 156 9.66 9.09 -17.39
CA SER A 156 10.89 9.87 -17.56
C SER A 156 12.10 9.21 -16.89
N LEU A 157 11.97 8.87 -15.61
CA LEU A 157 13.01 8.18 -14.83
C LEU A 157 13.29 6.77 -15.38
N ALA A 158 12.24 6.05 -15.78
CA ALA A 158 12.39 4.73 -16.40
C ALA A 158 13.19 4.78 -17.70
N TRP A 159 12.90 5.75 -18.58
CA TRP A 159 13.67 5.97 -19.81
C TRP A 159 15.11 6.36 -19.51
N LYS A 160 15.33 7.24 -18.53
CA LYS A 160 16.66 7.67 -18.13
C LYS A 160 17.53 6.47 -17.74
N ILE A 161 17.02 5.63 -16.85
CA ILE A 161 17.72 4.43 -16.39
C ILE A 161 17.91 3.41 -17.53
N ALA A 162 16.88 3.14 -18.33
CA ALA A 162 16.96 2.13 -19.40
C ALA A 162 17.89 2.53 -20.57
N ARG A 163 18.25 3.81 -20.68
CA ARG A 163 19.18 4.33 -21.70
C ARG A 163 20.64 4.25 -21.29
N MET A 164 20.94 4.13 -20.00
CA MET A 164 22.30 3.95 -19.51
C MET A 164 22.90 2.65 -20.04
N ALA A 165 24.18 2.67 -20.36
CA ALA A 165 24.94 1.52 -20.79
C ALA A 165 25.27 0.61 -19.59
N PRO A 166 25.45 -0.70 -19.81
CA PRO A 166 25.99 -1.59 -18.80
C PRO A 166 27.28 -1.05 -18.19
N GLY A 167 27.35 -0.96 -16.86
CA GLY A 167 28.51 -0.44 -16.14
C GLY A 167 28.54 1.07 -15.94
N ASP A 168 27.59 1.84 -16.49
CA ASP A 168 27.48 3.28 -16.21
C ASP A 168 27.29 3.55 -14.71
N ASP A 169 27.79 4.69 -14.26
CA ASP A 169 27.59 5.12 -12.87
C ASP A 169 26.15 5.59 -12.63
N ALA A 170 25.38 4.74 -11.95
CA ALA A 170 24.00 4.99 -11.58
C ALA A 170 23.83 5.91 -10.37
N GLU A 171 24.91 6.17 -9.60
CA GLU A 171 24.86 7.03 -8.41
C GLU A 171 24.62 8.49 -8.78
N THR A 172 25.06 8.91 -9.97
CA THR A 172 24.72 10.22 -10.57
C THR A 172 23.23 10.52 -10.58
N LEU A 173 22.38 9.49 -10.67
CA LEU A 173 20.93 9.64 -10.65
C LEU A 173 20.39 9.97 -9.27
N LEU A 174 21.10 9.67 -8.19
CA LEU A 174 20.67 10.01 -6.82
C LEU A 174 20.96 11.48 -6.49
N GLU A 175 21.96 12.09 -7.13
CA GLU A 175 22.46 13.44 -6.84
C GLU A 175 21.71 14.55 -7.56
N GLU A 176 21.04 14.23 -8.67
CA GLU A 176 20.19 15.19 -9.38
C GLU A 176 18.90 15.47 -8.61
N ALA A 177 18.95 16.43 -7.67
CA ALA A 177 17.79 16.94 -6.93
C ALA A 177 17.11 18.11 -7.67
#